data_AF-A0A2E4WPN2-F1
#
_entry.id   AF-A0A2E4WPN2-F1
#
_cell.length_a   1.000
_cell.length_b   1.000
_cell.length_c   1.000
_cell.angle_alpha   90.00
_cell.angle_beta   90.00
_cell.angle_gamma   90.00
#
_symmetry.space_group_name_H-M   'P 1'
#
loop_
_entity.id
_entity.type
_entity.pdbx_description
1 polymer ?
#
loop_
_entity_poly.entity_id
_entity_poly.type
_entity_poly.pdbx_seq_one_letter_code
_entity_poly.pdbx_strand_id
1 'polypeptide(L)'
;MTKNKLFQLFGLLIVAAVIISLPACKKTVLGCMDSVACNYSDTVTEDNGSCTYPEENYDCSGGCVNDQDGDGVCDENEVPGCMDATAFNYNEEATDGDGSCQYAASIMANTWNVSSQCTGMIIGNILPAEITIIEGASEGDLILDLGAGVTINGTIESDGSITIPAQDVGFDMITLSVSGNGQLDSETSASINVNFSSIFINDDCVLTLTM
;
A
#
# COMPACT_ATOMS: atom_id res chain seq x y z
N MET A 1 -90.44 24.97 52.27
CA MET A 1 -89.40 25.50 51.37
C MET A 1 -88.36 24.41 51.13
N THR A 2 -88.63 23.54 50.16
CA THR A 2 -87.81 22.39 49.78
C THR A 2 -87.32 22.66 48.38
N LYS A 3 -86.17 23.33 48.23
CA LYS A 3 -85.46 23.55 46.95
C LYS A 3 -84.14 24.22 47.31
N ASN A 4 -83.12 23.43 47.67
CA ASN A 4 -81.70 23.81 47.51
C ASN A 4 -80.65 22.79 47.95
N LYS A 5 -81.00 21.61 48.48
CA LYS A 5 -79.98 20.56 48.74
C LYS A 5 -79.78 19.56 47.61
N LEU A 6 -80.71 19.47 46.66
CA LEU A 6 -80.60 18.52 45.54
C LEU A 6 -79.71 19.03 44.39
N PHE A 7 -79.61 20.35 44.19
CA PHE A 7 -78.84 20.93 43.08
C PHE A 7 -77.32 21.02 43.37
N GLN A 8 -76.92 21.15 44.64
CA GLN A 8 -75.49 21.18 45.01
C GLN A 8 -74.84 19.78 45.05
N LEU A 9 -75.61 18.72 45.28
CA LEU A 9 -75.08 17.35 45.27
C LEU A 9 -74.84 16.81 43.85
N PHE A 10 -75.70 17.17 42.88
CA PHE A 10 -75.52 16.79 41.47
C PHE A 10 -74.39 17.56 40.78
N GLY A 11 -74.15 18.82 41.16
CA GLY A 11 -73.02 19.60 40.64
C GLY A 11 -71.65 19.04 41.07
N LEU A 12 -71.53 18.58 42.32
CA LEU A 12 -70.29 18.00 42.84
C LEU A 12 -69.95 16.64 42.20
N LEU A 13 -70.97 15.83 41.88
CA LEU A 13 -70.79 14.51 41.25
C LEU A 13 -70.32 14.61 39.79
N ILE A 14 -70.80 15.62 39.05
CA ILE A 14 -70.39 15.84 37.65
C ILE A 14 -68.98 16.44 37.59
N VAL A 15 -68.60 17.32 38.52
CA VAL A 15 -67.22 17.84 38.60
C VAL A 15 -66.23 16.73 38.97
N ALA A 16 -66.59 15.80 39.87
CA ALA A 16 -65.76 14.64 40.20
C ALA A 16 -65.60 13.66 39.03
N ALA A 17 -66.64 13.42 38.24
CA ALA A 17 -66.57 12.52 37.08
C ALA A 17 -65.78 13.10 35.89
N VAL A 18 -65.79 14.43 35.70
CA VAL A 18 -65.02 15.10 34.64
C VAL A 18 -63.52 15.17 34.97
N ILE A 19 -63.12 15.14 36.26
CA ILE A 19 -61.71 15.14 36.67
C ILE A 19 -61.06 13.73 36.57
N ILE A 20 -61.86 12.64 36.48
CA ILE A 20 -61.35 11.25 36.47
C ILE A 20 -61.11 10.69 35.05
N SER A 21 -61.49 11.40 33.98
CA SER A 21 -61.40 10.89 32.59
C SER A 21 -60.43 11.64 31.67
N LEU A 22 -59.46 12.38 32.21
CA LEU A 22 -58.27 12.69 31.42
C LEU A 22 -57.38 11.44 31.49
N PRO A 23 -57.16 10.70 30.38
CA PRO A 23 -56.20 9.62 30.39
C PRO A 23 -54.89 10.22 30.89
N ALA A 24 -54.24 9.54 31.84
CA ALA A 24 -52.92 9.97 32.32
C ALA A 24 -52.08 10.32 31.09
N CYS A 25 -51.62 11.57 31.00
CA CYS A 25 -50.78 12.00 29.90
C CYS A 25 -49.50 11.17 29.99
N LYS A 26 -49.41 10.09 29.20
CA LYS A 26 -48.22 9.26 29.11
C LYS A 26 -47.14 10.17 28.53
N LYS A 27 -46.09 10.42 29.32
CA LYS A 27 -44.94 11.19 28.86
C LYS A 27 -44.32 10.44 27.68
N THR A 28 -44.48 10.98 26.48
CA THR A 28 -43.77 10.51 25.30
C THR A 28 -42.34 11.05 25.35
N VAL A 29 -41.36 10.15 25.32
CA VAL A 29 -39.95 10.47 25.10
C VAL A 29 -39.64 10.09 23.65
N LEU A 30 -39.32 11.07 22.82
CA LEU A 30 -38.97 10.89 21.42
C LEU A 30 -37.46 10.64 21.27
N GLY A 31 -37.07 9.72 20.39
CA GLY A 31 -35.67 9.40 20.11
C GLY A 31 -35.53 8.14 19.26
N CYS A 32 -34.34 7.54 19.19
CA CYS A 32 -34.12 6.30 18.46
C CYS A 32 -34.48 5.07 19.30
N MET A 33 -35.31 4.19 18.76
CA MET A 33 -35.71 2.91 19.40
C MET A 33 -34.96 1.69 18.87
N ASP A 34 -34.15 1.85 17.82
CA ASP A 34 -33.40 0.75 17.19
C ASP A 34 -32.12 0.44 17.97
N SER A 35 -32.00 -0.79 18.48
CA SER A 35 -30.86 -1.23 19.30
C SER A 35 -29.53 -1.32 18.55
N VAL A 36 -29.55 -1.30 17.21
CA VAL A 36 -28.30 -1.29 16.40
C VAL A 36 -27.82 0.13 16.07
N ALA A 37 -28.59 1.17 16.41
CA ALA A 37 -28.20 2.55 16.16
C ALA A 37 -27.29 3.12 17.27
N CYS A 38 -26.40 4.03 16.90
CA CYS A 38 -25.42 4.65 17.80
C CYS A 38 -26.03 5.58 18.85
N ASN A 39 -27.23 6.10 18.58
CA ASN A 39 -27.98 6.94 19.50
C ASN A 39 -29.21 6.22 20.07
N TYR A 40 -29.18 4.88 20.12
CA TYR A 40 -30.19 4.07 20.80
C TYR A 40 -30.36 4.50 22.26
N SER A 41 -31.61 4.59 22.71
CA SER A 41 -31.93 4.72 24.14
C SER A 41 -33.14 3.87 24.51
N ASP A 42 -32.97 3.07 25.57
CA ASP A 42 -34.02 2.26 26.18
C ASP A 42 -35.12 3.09 26.88
N THR A 43 -34.90 4.39 27.06
CA THR A 43 -35.87 5.31 27.69
C THR A 43 -36.87 5.93 26.71
N VAL A 44 -36.65 5.76 25.40
CA VAL A 44 -37.51 6.27 24.34
C VAL A 44 -38.80 5.47 24.27
N THR A 45 -39.93 6.16 24.16
CA THR A 45 -41.26 5.54 24.10
C THR A 45 -41.94 5.65 22.75
N GLU A 46 -41.39 6.45 21.84
CA GLU A 46 -41.88 6.64 20.47
C GLU A 46 -40.70 7.04 19.56
N ASP A 47 -40.53 6.30 18.48
CA ASP A 47 -39.49 6.55 17.50
C ASP A 47 -39.82 7.81 16.69
N ASN A 48 -38.84 8.69 16.54
CA ASN A 48 -38.97 9.92 15.77
C ASN A 48 -38.14 9.90 14.47
N GLY A 49 -37.55 8.75 14.10
CA GLY A 49 -36.72 8.60 12.91
C GLY A 49 -35.36 9.30 13.00
N SER A 50 -34.88 9.62 14.21
CA SER A 50 -33.58 10.27 14.43
C SER A 50 -32.40 9.30 14.57
N CYS A 51 -32.59 8.01 14.31
CA CYS A 51 -31.54 7.00 14.44
C CYS A 51 -30.31 7.33 13.56
N THR A 52 -29.13 7.27 14.17
CA THR A 52 -27.84 7.40 13.49
C THR A 52 -27.12 6.07 13.55
N TYR A 53 -26.66 5.57 12.41
CA TYR A 53 -25.95 4.30 12.28
C TYR A 53 -24.47 4.57 12.03
N PRO A 54 -23.59 3.62 12.37
CA PRO A 54 -22.19 3.76 12.02
C PRO A 54 -22.02 3.65 10.50
N GLU A 55 -20.86 4.11 10.00
CA GLU A 55 -20.47 3.86 8.61
C GLU A 55 -20.23 2.37 8.38
N GLU A 56 -20.26 1.94 7.11
CA GLU A 56 -20.02 0.54 6.74
C GLU A 56 -18.63 0.10 7.23
N ASN A 57 -18.57 -1.07 7.89
CA ASN A 57 -17.37 -1.64 8.53
C ASN A 57 -16.86 -0.93 9.80
N TYR A 58 -17.54 0.13 10.26
CA TYR A 58 -17.18 0.84 11.49
C TYR A 58 -18.19 0.61 12.62
N ASP A 59 -17.76 0.85 13.85
CA ASP A 59 -18.58 0.89 15.04
C ASP A 59 -19.07 2.33 15.35
N CYS A 60 -19.91 2.46 16.37
CA CYS A 60 -20.48 3.76 16.75
C CYS A 60 -19.48 4.74 17.39
N SER A 61 -18.26 4.28 17.67
CA SER A 61 -17.13 5.11 18.12
C SER A 61 -16.23 5.51 16.95
N GLY A 62 -16.51 5.02 15.73
CA GLY A 62 -15.69 5.22 14.54
C GLY A 62 -14.49 4.27 14.45
N GLY A 63 -14.44 3.20 15.25
CA GLY A 63 -13.42 2.16 15.14
C GLY A 63 -13.82 1.08 14.15
N CYS A 64 -12.84 0.40 13.54
CA CYS A 64 -13.11 -0.72 12.65
C CYS A 64 -13.72 -1.91 13.41
N VAL A 65 -14.71 -2.56 12.79
CA VAL A 65 -15.34 -3.76 13.34
C VAL A 65 -14.42 -4.97 13.20
N ASN A 66 -13.74 -5.08 12.06
CA ASN A 66 -12.68 -6.04 11.79
C ASN A 66 -11.43 -5.27 11.38
N ASP A 67 -10.34 -5.51 12.10
CA ASP A 67 -9.02 -4.91 11.91
C ASP A 67 -8.03 -5.92 12.52
N GLN A 68 -7.62 -6.87 11.70
CA GLN A 68 -6.87 -8.05 12.13
C GLN A 68 -5.43 -7.69 12.51
N ASP A 69 -4.82 -6.75 11.78
CA ASP A 69 -3.43 -6.36 11.96
C ASP A 69 -3.25 -5.12 12.85
N GLY A 70 -4.32 -4.36 13.09
CA GLY A 70 -4.38 -3.23 14.00
C GLY A 70 -3.84 -1.93 13.42
N ASP A 71 -3.77 -1.79 12.10
CA ASP A 71 -3.25 -0.59 11.43
C ASP A 71 -4.27 0.56 11.37
N GLY A 72 -5.54 0.26 11.71
CA GLY A 72 -6.66 1.21 11.75
C GLY A 72 -7.44 1.35 10.44
N VAL A 73 -7.10 0.57 9.42
CA VAL A 73 -7.90 0.32 8.23
C VAL A 73 -8.67 -0.97 8.44
N CYS A 74 -9.95 -0.99 8.10
CA CYS A 74 -10.75 -2.19 8.34
C CYS A 74 -10.42 -3.23 7.27
N ASP A 75 -10.35 -4.52 7.63
CA ASP A 75 -10.01 -5.63 6.71
C ASP A 75 -10.78 -5.56 5.38
N GLU A 76 -12.06 -5.19 5.41
CA GLU A 76 -12.90 -5.10 4.21
C GLU A 76 -12.54 -3.93 3.27
N ASN A 77 -11.80 -2.94 3.76
CA ASN A 77 -11.36 -1.74 3.07
C ASN A 77 -9.86 -1.77 2.74
N GLU A 78 -9.15 -2.83 3.12
CA GLU A 78 -7.71 -2.93 2.91
C GLU A 78 -7.35 -3.04 1.42
N VAL A 79 -6.19 -2.48 1.08
CA VAL A 79 -5.58 -2.61 -0.24
C VAL A 79 -4.36 -3.54 -0.11
N PRO A 80 -4.39 -4.73 -0.71
CA PRO A 80 -3.25 -5.64 -0.64
C PRO A 80 -2.09 -5.12 -1.49
N GLY A 81 -0.87 -5.28 -0.99
CA GLY A 81 0.35 -5.05 -1.76
C GLY A 81 1.62 -5.06 -0.92
N CYS A 82 2.73 -4.67 -1.54
CA CYS A 82 3.98 -4.53 -0.82
C CYS A 82 4.04 -3.20 -0.05
N MET A 83 4.09 -3.30 1.28
CA MET A 83 4.19 -2.14 2.18
C MET A 83 5.64 -1.75 2.52
N ASP A 84 6.63 -2.51 2.02
CA ASP A 84 8.04 -2.23 2.28
C ASP A 84 8.57 -1.17 1.31
N ALA A 85 8.89 0.02 1.82
CA ALA A 85 9.41 1.15 1.03
C ALA A 85 10.79 0.88 0.38
N THR A 86 11.48 -0.19 0.75
CA THR A 86 12.74 -0.61 0.14
C THR A 86 12.57 -1.62 -1.00
N ALA A 87 11.35 -2.11 -1.21
CA ALA A 87 11.02 -3.00 -2.32
C ALA A 87 10.84 -2.23 -3.65
N PHE A 88 11.18 -2.89 -4.75
CA PHE A 88 11.02 -2.38 -6.10
C PHE A 88 9.55 -2.21 -6.51
N ASN A 89 8.66 -3.03 -5.97
CA ASN A 89 7.21 -2.98 -6.20
C ASN A 89 6.44 -2.39 -5.00
N TYR A 90 7.08 -1.53 -4.19
CA TYR A 90 6.42 -0.80 -3.11
C TYR A 90 5.15 -0.10 -3.61
N ASN A 91 4.05 -0.28 -2.87
CA ASN A 91 2.78 0.37 -3.13
C ASN A 91 2.41 1.24 -1.92
N GLU A 92 2.45 2.57 -2.08
CA GLU A 92 2.09 3.51 -1.02
C GLU A 92 0.62 3.48 -0.62
N GLU A 93 -0.24 2.93 -1.49
CA GLU A 93 -1.67 2.74 -1.21
C GLU A 93 -1.96 1.42 -0.51
N ALA A 94 -0.97 0.52 -0.35
CA ALA A 94 -1.17 -0.76 0.33
C ALA A 94 -1.34 -0.55 1.84
N THR A 95 -2.38 -1.15 2.38
CA THR A 95 -2.68 -1.18 3.82
C THR A 95 -2.62 -2.61 4.37
N ASP A 96 -2.58 -3.63 3.51
CA ASP A 96 -2.36 -5.02 3.91
C ASP A 96 -1.17 -5.63 3.15
N GLY A 97 -0.29 -6.28 3.90
CA GLY A 97 0.93 -6.89 3.39
C GLY A 97 0.66 -8.26 2.77
N ASP A 98 0.58 -8.33 1.45
CA ASP A 98 0.25 -9.57 0.73
C ASP A 98 1.45 -10.51 0.51
N GLY A 99 2.65 -10.11 0.96
CA GLY A 99 3.90 -10.84 0.76
C GLY A 99 4.45 -10.79 -0.67
N SER A 100 3.95 -9.89 -1.52
CA SER A 100 4.40 -9.72 -2.90
C SER A 100 5.70 -8.93 -3.06
N CYS A 101 6.30 -8.42 -1.98
CA CYS A 101 7.50 -7.57 -2.04
C CYS A 101 8.65 -8.23 -2.82
N GLN A 102 9.13 -7.52 -3.83
CA GLN A 102 10.30 -7.89 -4.62
C GLN A 102 11.38 -6.81 -4.50
N TYR A 103 12.62 -7.23 -4.28
CA TYR A 103 13.76 -6.32 -4.11
C TYR A 103 14.59 -6.26 -5.39
N ALA A 104 15.01 -5.06 -5.76
CA ALA A 104 15.72 -4.80 -7.02
C ALA A 104 17.01 -5.65 -7.15
N ALA A 105 17.76 -5.80 -6.06
CA ALA A 105 18.96 -6.65 -6.02
C ALA A 105 18.65 -8.11 -6.35
N SER A 106 17.59 -8.67 -5.75
CA SER A 106 17.20 -10.06 -5.97
C SER A 106 16.60 -10.30 -7.35
N ILE A 107 15.91 -9.31 -7.94
CA ILE A 107 15.49 -9.36 -9.35
C ILE A 107 16.71 -9.39 -10.27
N MET A 108 17.67 -8.49 -10.01
CA MET A 108 18.88 -8.39 -10.82
C MET A 108 19.78 -9.60 -10.70
N ALA A 109 19.79 -10.31 -9.58
CA ALA A 109 20.58 -11.50 -9.34
C ALA A 109 20.09 -12.74 -10.12
N ASN A 110 20.22 -12.68 -11.45
CA ASN A 110 19.78 -13.71 -12.37
C ASN A 110 20.72 -13.82 -13.59
N THR A 111 20.43 -14.76 -14.48
CA THR A 111 21.02 -14.83 -15.81
C THR A 111 20.18 -14.05 -16.80
N TRP A 112 20.80 -13.14 -17.54
CA TRP A 112 20.15 -12.19 -18.44
C TRP A 112 20.64 -12.39 -19.87
N ASN A 113 19.71 -12.46 -20.83
CA ASN A 113 20.05 -12.31 -22.23
C ASN A 113 20.43 -10.86 -22.49
N VAL A 114 21.52 -10.64 -23.25
CA VAL A 114 22.08 -9.32 -23.49
C VAL A 114 21.98 -8.98 -24.97
N SER A 115 21.37 -7.84 -25.27
CA SER A 115 21.50 -7.14 -26.54
C SER A 115 22.35 -5.90 -26.35
N SER A 116 23.50 -5.83 -27.03
CA SER A 116 24.42 -4.69 -26.90
C SER A 116 24.41 -3.79 -28.13
N GLN A 117 24.33 -2.48 -27.92
CA GLN A 117 24.57 -1.45 -28.94
C GLN A 117 25.76 -0.58 -28.51
N CYS A 118 26.91 -0.77 -29.15
CA CYS A 118 28.13 -0.02 -28.84
C CYS A 118 28.47 0.98 -29.95
N THR A 119 29.03 2.14 -29.57
CA THR A 119 29.52 3.15 -30.51
C THR A 119 30.79 2.70 -31.26
N GLY A 120 31.60 1.84 -30.64
CA GLY A 120 32.78 1.22 -31.25
C GLY A 120 32.59 -0.24 -31.66
N MET A 121 33.45 -0.71 -32.57
CA MET A 121 33.36 -2.06 -33.14
C MET A 121 34.06 -3.15 -32.31
N ILE A 122 34.89 -2.79 -31.32
CA ILE A 122 35.73 -3.76 -30.62
C ILE A 122 34.92 -4.43 -29.50
N ILE A 123 34.28 -3.65 -28.62
CA ILE A 123 33.61 -4.20 -27.44
C ILE A 123 32.30 -4.92 -27.78
N GLY A 124 31.54 -4.44 -28.78
CA GLY A 124 30.25 -5.03 -29.16
C GLY A 124 30.31 -6.48 -29.66
N ASN A 125 31.48 -6.97 -30.10
CA ASN A 125 31.67 -8.37 -30.52
C ASN A 125 32.23 -9.27 -29.41
N ILE A 126 32.59 -8.70 -28.27
CA ILE A 126 33.24 -9.41 -27.14
C ILE A 126 32.23 -9.71 -26.03
N LEU A 127 31.18 -8.89 -25.91
CA LEU A 127 30.13 -9.12 -24.91
C LEU A 127 29.40 -10.44 -25.19
N PRO A 128 29.20 -11.28 -24.16
CA PRO A 128 28.46 -12.53 -24.33
C PRO A 128 26.97 -12.25 -24.59
N ALA A 129 26.30 -13.20 -25.22
CA ALA A 129 24.85 -13.14 -25.43
C ALA A 129 24.05 -13.31 -24.13
N GLU A 130 24.68 -13.84 -23.08
CA GLU A 130 24.10 -14.01 -21.75
C GLU A 130 25.15 -13.58 -20.70
N ILE A 131 24.69 -12.88 -19.66
CA ILE A 131 25.52 -12.55 -18.48
C ILE A 131 24.83 -13.08 -17.23
N THR A 132 25.62 -13.39 -16.20
CA THR A 132 25.08 -13.73 -14.88
C THR A 132 25.40 -12.58 -13.93
N ILE A 133 24.38 -12.11 -13.23
CA ILE A 133 24.52 -11.11 -12.18
C ILE A 133 24.24 -11.81 -10.85
N ILE A 134 25.08 -11.57 -9.86
CA ILE A 134 24.92 -12.13 -8.51
C ILE A 134 24.95 -10.99 -7.49
N GLU A 135 24.31 -11.22 -6.34
CA GLU A 135 24.41 -10.31 -5.20
C GLU A 135 25.84 -10.29 -4.66
N GLY A 136 26.30 -9.09 -4.30
CA GLY A 136 27.60 -8.84 -3.73
C GLY A 136 27.68 -9.10 -2.23
N ALA A 137 28.61 -8.42 -1.55
CA ALA A 137 28.87 -8.64 -0.13
C ALA A 137 27.86 -7.94 0.79
N SER A 138 27.24 -6.87 0.30
CA SER A 138 26.24 -6.06 1.00
C SER A 138 24.94 -6.04 0.21
N GLU A 139 23.84 -5.75 0.89
CA GLU A 139 22.55 -5.51 0.24
C GLU A 139 22.67 -4.38 -0.81
N GLY A 140 22.13 -4.61 -2.01
CA GLY A 140 22.26 -3.68 -3.14
C GLY A 140 23.57 -3.79 -3.92
N ASP A 141 24.60 -4.50 -3.43
CA ASP A 141 25.81 -4.75 -4.22
C ASP A 141 25.52 -5.75 -5.34
N LEU A 142 26.03 -5.50 -6.55
CA LEU A 142 25.93 -6.37 -7.71
C LEU A 142 27.31 -6.75 -8.24
N ILE A 143 27.45 -7.99 -8.69
CA ILE A 143 28.61 -8.46 -9.45
C ILE A 143 28.11 -8.96 -10.79
N LEU A 144 28.47 -8.26 -11.87
CA LEU A 144 28.13 -8.61 -13.24
C LEU A 144 29.25 -9.47 -13.82
N ASP A 145 28.99 -10.75 -14.05
CA ASP A 145 29.91 -11.67 -14.71
C ASP A 145 29.68 -11.62 -16.23
N LEU A 146 30.62 -10.98 -16.94
CA LEU A 146 30.62 -10.91 -18.40
C LEU A 146 31.26 -12.15 -19.07
N GLY A 147 31.55 -13.19 -18.30
CA GLY A 147 32.26 -14.37 -18.76
C GLY A 147 33.76 -14.12 -18.96
N ALA A 148 34.48 -15.18 -19.33
CA ALA A 148 35.94 -15.17 -19.54
C ALA A 148 36.76 -14.63 -18.34
N GLY A 149 36.19 -14.66 -17.13
CA GLY A 149 36.83 -14.16 -15.91
C GLY A 149 36.73 -12.64 -15.71
N VAL A 150 35.88 -11.94 -16.46
CA VAL A 150 35.66 -10.50 -16.34
C VAL A 150 34.44 -10.23 -15.48
N THR A 151 34.67 -9.66 -14.30
CA THR A 151 33.60 -9.25 -13.38
C THR A 151 33.60 -7.74 -13.18
N ILE A 152 32.43 -7.12 -13.23
CA ILE A 152 32.21 -5.69 -12.98
C ILE A 152 31.39 -5.55 -11.70
N ASN A 153 31.87 -4.75 -10.76
CA ASN A 153 31.09 -4.43 -9.56
C ASN A 153 30.12 -3.28 -9.85
N GLY A 154 28.91 -3.36 -9.32
CA GLY A 154 27.91 -2.30 -9.37
C GLY A 154 27.09 -2.26 -8.08
N THR A 155 26.20 -1.30 -8.00
CA THR A 155 25.17 -1.19 -6.96
C THR A 155 23.81 -0.97 -7.61
N ILE A 156 22.74 -1.35 -6.91
CA ILE A 156 21.36 -1.06 -7.29
C ILE A 156 20.60 -0.50 -6.09
N GLU A 157 19.86 0.58 -6.34
CA GLU A 157 18.96 1.20 -5.37
C GLU A 157 17.56 0.59 -5.46
N SER A 158 16.71 0.84 -4.45
CA SER A 158 15.34 0.31 -4.41
C SER A 158 14.46 0.78 -5.57
N ASP A 159 14.74 1.97 -6.14
CA ASP A 159 14.05 2.48 -7.33
C ASP A 159 14.52 1.83 -8.65
N GLY A 160 15.43 0.86 -8.57
CA GLY A 160 16.00 0.16 -9.71
C GLY A 160 17.17 0.87 -10.38
N SER A 161 17.60 2.04 -9.89
CA SER A 161 18.77 2.75 -10.41
C SER A 161 20.04 1.93 -10.19
N ILE A 162 20.72 1.58 -11.27
CA ILE A 162 21.99 0.84 -11.25
C ILE A 162 23.14 1.82 -11.38
N THR A 163 24.17 1.69 -10.54
CA THR A 163 25.42 2.45 -10.65
C THR A 163 26.59 1.50 -10.79
N ILE A 164 27.42 1.73 -11.81
CA ILE A 164 28.70 1.03 -11.98
C ILE A 164 29.80 2.05 -11.68
N PRO A 165 30.40 2.02 -10.48
CA PRO A 165 31.49 2.93 -10.15
C PRO A 165 32.68 2.68 -11.07
N ALA A 166 33.47 3.74 -11.30
CA ALA A 166 34.69 3.64 -12.09
C ALA A 166 35.65 2.61 -11.49
N GLN A 167 36.00 1.60 -12.27
CA GLN A 167 36.87 0.51 -11.87
C GLN A 167 37.72 0.02 -13.04
N ASP A 168 38.90 -0.51 -12.73
CA ASP A 168 39.79 -1.09 -13.73
C ASP A 168 39.57 -2.60 -13.81
N VAL A 169 39.20 -3.10 -14.99
CA VAL A 169 39.09 -4.53 -15.27
C VAL A 169 40.25 -4.99 -16.15
N GLY A 170 40.83 -6.14 -15.79
CA GLY A 170 41.85 -6.78 -16.61
C GLY A 170 41.22 -7.58 -17.73
N PHE A 171 41.60 -7.31 -18.97
CA PHE A 171 41.22 -8.09 -20.14
C PHE A 171 42.50 -8.56 -20.85
N ASP A 172 42.94 -9.78 -20.55
CA ASP A 172 44.20 -10.34 -21.07
C ASP A 172 45.41 -9.42 -20.76
N MET A 173 46.02 -8.79 -21.78
CA MET A 173 47.19 -7.90 -21.62
C MET A 173 46.83 -6.41 -21.49
N ILE A 174 45.55 -6.04 -21.47
CA ILE A 174 45.10 -4.65 -21.36
C ILE A 174 44.27 -4.43 -20.09
N THR A 175 44.33 -3.19 -19.56
CA THR A 175 43.46 -2.72 -18.50
C THR A 175 42.45 -1.76 -19.09
N LEU A 176 41.16 -1.99 -18.80
CA LEU A 176 40.05 -1.15 -19.24
C LEU A 176 39.44 -0.48 -18.01
N SER A 177 39.29 0.84 -18.05
CA SER A 177 38.47 1.58 -17.09
C SER A 177 37.01 1.44 -17.52
N VAL A 178 36.19 0.91 -16.62
CA VAL A 178 34.77 0.68 -16.82
C VAL A 178 33.98 1.52 -15.83
N SER A 179 32.97 2.22 -16.32
CA SER A 179 32.02 2.96 -15.50
C SER A 179 30.68 3.01 -16.20
N GLY A 180 29.60 3.24 -15.47
CA GLY A 180 28.29 3.21 -16.08
C GLY A 180 27.15 3.48 -15.13
N ASN A 181 25.96 3.52 -15.71
CA ASN A 181 24.71 3.62 -14.99
C ASN A 181 23.64 2.83 -15.74
N GLY A 182 22.59 2.45 -15.05
CA GLY A 182 21.49 1.71 -15.65
C GLY A 182 20.21 1.85 -14.85
N GLN A 183 19.21 1.11 -15.29
CA GLN A 183 17.89 1.06 -14.68
C GLN A 183 17.35 -0.36 -14.81
N LEU A 184 16.81 -0.89 -13.73
CA LEU A 184 15.88 -2.00 -13.77
C LEU A 184 14.52 -1.45 -14.21
N ASP A 185 14.09 -1.81 -15.42
CA ASP A 185 12.87 -1.28 -16.04
C ASP A 185 11.63 -2.10 -15.64
N SER A 186 11.81 -3.41 -15.39
CA SER A 186 10.78 -4.33 -14.89
C SER A 186 11.43 -5.56 -14.27
N GLU A 187 10.64 -6.46 -13.67
CA GLU A 187 11.11 -7.77 -13.16
C GLU A 187 11.83 -8.63 -14.21
N THR A 188 11.68 -8.30 -15.50
CA THR A 188 12.21 -9.10 -16.63
C THR A 188 13.06 -8.29 -17.61
N SER A 189 13.30 -7.00 -17.33
CA SER A 189 14.06 -6.14 -18.24
C SER A 189 14.87 -5.08 -17.51
N ALA A 190 16.11 -4.85 -17.94
CA ALA A 190 16.95 -3.77 -17.45
C ALA A 190 17.80 -3.18 -18.58
N SER A 191 18.23 -1.93 -18.40
CA SER A 191 19.06 -1.21 -19.36
C SER A 191 20.30 -0.67 -18.66
N ILE A 192 21.51 -1.04 -19.13
CA ILE A 192 22.78 -0.60 -18.53
C ILE A 192 23.64 0.07 -19.59
N ASN A 193 23.97 1.35 -19.37
CA ASN A 193 24.97 2.07 -20.14
C ASN A 193 26.34 1.86 -19.50
N VAL A 194 27.27 1.32 -20.27
CA VAL A 194 28.65 1.06 -19.83
C VAL A 194 29.61 1.78 -20.75
N ASN A 195 30.45 2.63 -20.18
CA ASN A 195 31.59 3.23 -20.85
C ASN A 195 32.85 2.38 -20.58
N PHE A 196 33.51 1.98 -21.66
CA PHE A 196 34.81 1.30 -21.63
C PHE A 196 35.86 2.26 -22.17
N SER A 197 36.84 2.62 -21.35
CA SER A 197 37.92 3.52 -21.74
C SER A 197 39.31 2.97 -21.43
N SER A 198 40.24 3.21 -22.34
CA SER A 198 41.68 2.96 -22.18
C SER A 198 42.47 3.89 -23.10
N ILE A 199 43.78 3.70 -23.20
CA ILE A 199 44.64 4.46 -24.12
C ILE A 199 44.24 4.24 -25.59
N PHE A 200 43.64 3.10 -25.92
CA PHE A 200 43.34 2.69 -27.30
C PHE A 200 41.85 2.52 -27.61
N ILE A 201 40.99 2.52 -26.59
CA ILE A 201 39.56 2.22 -26.70
C ILE A 201 38.77 3.29 -25.96
N ASN A 202 37.68 3.76 -26.54
CA ASN A 202 36.68 4.56 -25.87
C ASN A 202 35.32 4.24 -26.51
N ASP A 203 34.63 3.26 -25.92
CA ASP A 203 33.38 2.72 -26.43
C ASP A 203 32.27 2.92 -25.40
N ASP A 204 31.16 3.48 -25.84
CA ASP A 204 29.93 3.58 -25.06
C ASP A 204 28.98 2.48 -25.53
N CYS A 205 28.57 1.61 -24.62
CA CYS A 205 27.69 0.48 -24.89
C CYS A 205 26.39 0.62 -24.11
N VAL A 206 25.26 0.49 -24.80
CA VAL A 206 23.95 0.30 -24.17
C VAL A 206 23.66 -1.19 -24.17
N LEU A 207 23.54 -1.78 -22.99
CA LEU A 207 23.18 -3.18 -22.77
C LEU A 207 21.70 -3.24 -22.41
N THR A 208 20.91 -3.92 -23.23
CA THR A 208 19.53 -4.26 -22.92
C THR A 208 19.51 -5.69 -22.41
N LEU A 209 19.09 -5.86 -21.16
CA LEU A 209 18.97 -7.13 -20.46
C LEU A 209 17.52 -7.60 -20.51
N THR A 210 17.30 -8.86 -20.87
CA THR A 210 15.98 -9.50 -20.87
C THR A 210 16.06 -10.92 -20.34
N MET A 211 15.06 -11.35 -19.56
CA MET A 211 14.91 -12.76 -19.16
C MET A 211 14.28 -13.62 -20.26
#